data_AF-A0A2K9DTE7-F1
#
_entry.id   AF-A0A2K9DTE7-F1
#
_cell.length_a   1.000
_cell.length_b   1.000
_cell.length_c   1.000
_cell.angle_alpha   90.00
_cell.angle_beta   90.00
_cell.angle_gamma   90.00
#
_symmetry.space_group_name_H-M   'P 1'
#
loop_
_entity.id
_entity.type
_entity.pdbx_description
1 polymer ?
#
loop_
_entity_poly.entity_id
_entity_poly.type
_entity_poly.pdbx_seq_one_letter_code
_entity_poly.pdbx_strand_id
1 'polypeptide(L)'
;MSDLSIPAADGLRPSDLAATVDAAARAVAGVAELYYAAPLPARLWWATVAPDGAYSVVVRRADAVEATVSIGVTGGRVAEVSREVAARVRDAIGDPDARVTVRVSRITPG
;
A
#
# COMPACT_ATOMS: atom_id res chain seq x y z
N MET A 1 -29.81 -0.09 32.01
CA MET A 1 -28.39 -0.11 32.45
C MET A 1 -27.87 -1.49 32.06
N SER A 2 -27.01 -1.67 31.07
CA SER A 2 -26.03 -0.77 30.49
C SER A 2 -26.00 -0.93 28.97
N ASP A 3 -26.03 0.22 28.30
CA ASP A 3 -25.79 0.36 26.88
C ASP A 3 -24.29 0.14 26.65
N LEU A 4 -23.91 -1.05 26.17
CA LEU A 4 -22.55 -1.31 25.68
C LEU A 4 -22.42 -0.70 24.28
N SER A 5 -22.44 0.63 24.22
CA SER A 5 -21.97 1.37 23.06
C SER A 5 -20.45 1.12 22.94
N ILE A 6 -20.08 0.12 22.15
CA ILE A 6 -18.71 -0.04 21.67
C ILE A 6 -18.41 1.19 20.80
N PRO A 7 -17.39 2.00 21.09
CA PRO A 7 -17.02 3.09 20.19
C PRO A 7 -16.70 2.47 18.82
N ALA A 8 -17.31 3.02 17.77
CA ALA A 8 -17.06 2.63 16.39
C ALA A 8 -15.55 2.46 16.20
N ALA A 9 -15.13 1.24 15.88
CA ALA A 9 -13.76 0.97 15.49
C ALA A 9 -13.52 1.55 14.09
N ASP A 10 -13.57 2.88 13.98
CA ASP A 10 -13.21 3.64 12.77
C ASP A 10 -11.68 3.76 12.67
N GLY A 11 -11.04 2.60 12.79
CA GLY A 11 -9.64 2.40 12.49
C GLY A 11 -9.55 1.16 11.63
N LEU A 12 -9.61 1.34 10.30
CA LEU A 12 -9.23 0.31 9.33
C LEU A 12 -8.03 -0.44 9.88
N ARG A 13 -8.13 -1.77 10.00
CA ARG A 13 -6.99 -2.54 10.48
C ARG A 13 -5.81 -2.25 9.55
N PRO A 14 -4.55 -2.27 10.03
CA PRO A 14 -3.40 -2.00 9.17
C PRO A 14 -3.38 -2.84 7.87
N SER A 15 -3.94 -4.06 7.92
CA SER A 15 -4.18 -4.94 6.78
C SER A 15 -5.18 -4.37 5.76
N ASP A 16 -6.29 -3.78 6.22
CA ASP A 16 -7.33 -3.20 5.37
C ASP A 16 -6.82 -1.93 4.67
N LEU A 17 -6.00 -1.14 5.37
CA LEU A 17 -5.36 0.02 4.79
C LEU A 17 -4.30 -0.38 3.74
N ALA A 18 -3.51 -1.43 4.01
CA ALA A 18 -2.55 -1.95 3.04
C ALA A 18 -3.22 -2.50 1.77
N ALA A 19 -4.35 -3.21 1.92
CA ALA A 19 -5.16 -3.66 0.79
C ALA A 19 -5.76 -2.49 -0.01
N THR A 20 -6.18 -1.42 0.67
CA THR A 20 -6.66 -0.19 0.04
C THR A 20 -5.55 0.50 -0.76
N VAL A 21 -4.34 0.57 -0.20
CA VAL A 21 -3.15 1.09 -0.89
C VAL A 21 -2.81 0.26 -2.14
N ASP A 22 -2.88 -1.08 -2.04
CA ASP A 22 -2.67 -1.96 -3.19
C ASP A 22 -3.70 -1.73 -4.30
N ALA A 23 -4.98 -1.63 -3.94
CA ALA A 23 -6.05 -1.34 -4.90
C ALA A 23 -5.83 0.03 -5.58
N ALA A 24 -5.43 1.04 -4.82
CA ALA A 24 -5.14 2.38 -5.33
C ALA A 24 -3.95 2.37 -6.30
N ALA A 25 -2.87 1.68 -5.97
CA ALA A 25 -1.70 1.56 -6.84
C ALA A 25 -2.03 0.80 -8.13
N ARG A 26 -2.81 -0.28 -8.04
CA ARG A 26 -3.18 -1.12 -9.18
C ARG A 26 -4.14 -0.42 -10.16
N ALA A 27 -4.89 0.57 -9.69
CA ALA A 27 -5.81 1.34 -10.52
C ALA A 27 -5.09 2.33 -11.47
N VAL A 28 -3.80 2.60 -11.25
CA VAL A 28 -3.02 3.54 -12.09
C VAL A 28 -2.67 2.92 -13.43
N ALA A 29 -2.96 3.65 -14.51
CA ALA A 29 -2.64 3.22 -15.85
C ALA A 29 -1.12 3.09 -16.04
N GLY A 30 -0.67 1.93 -16.52
CA GLY A 30 0.75 1.63 -16.72
C GLY A 30 1.39 0.83 -15.59
N VAL A 31 0.71 0.61 -14.47
CA VAL A 31 1.08 -0.43 -13.50
C VAL A 31 0.67 -1.79 -14.06
N ALA A 32 1.65 -2.65 -14.31
CA ALA A 32 1.43 -4.00 -14.83
C ALA A 32 1.21 -5.01 -13.69
N GLU A 33 2.00 -4.90 -12.63
CA GLU A 33 1.92 -5.79 -11.47
C GLU A 33 2.41 -5.11 -10.19
N LEU A 34 2.06 -5.70 -9.05
CA LEU A 34 2.56 -5.31 -7.74
C LEU A 34 3.55 -6.35 -7.25
N TYR A 35 4.61 -5.88 -6.58
CA TYR A 35 5.57 -6.73 -5.88
C TYR A 35 5.52 -6.46 -4.39
N TYR A 36 5.87 -7.47 -3.62
CA TYR A 36 5.89 -7.35 -2.17
C TYR A 36 6.97 -6.35 -1.73
N ALA A 37 6.55 -5.29 -1.06
CA ALA A 37 7.42 -4.31 -0.46
C ALA A 37 8.14 -4.83 0.80
N ALA A 38 7.52 -5.80 1.48
CA ALA A 38 8.09 -6.45 2.66
C ALA A 38 9.20 -7.46 2.29
N PRO A 39 10.26 -7.58 3.11
CA PRO A 39 11.29 -8.61 2.92
C PRO A 39 10.74 -10.01 3.22
N LEU A 40 11.33 -11.04 2.59
CA LEU A 40 10.87 -12.43 2.67
C LEU A 40 10.67 -12.96 4.10
N PRO A 41 11.58 -12.73 5.08
CA PRO A 41 11.36 -13.21 6.44
C PRO A 41 10.11 -12.58 7.10
N ALA A 42 9.87 -11.29 6.88
CA ALA A 42 8.69 -10.62 7.40
C ALA A 42 7.41 -11.16 6.73
N ARG A 43 7.45 -11.45 5.43
CA ARG A 43 6.31 -12.03 4.70
C ARG A 43 5.94 -13.41 5.22
N LEU A 44 6.94 -14.26 5.47
CA LEU A 44 6.72 -15.61 6.00
C LEU A 44 6.17 -15.56 7.42
N TRP A 45 6.64 -14.63 8.24
CA TRP A 45 6.07 -14.38 9.57
C TRP A 45 4.62 -13.91 9.49
N TRP A 46 4.30 -12.95 8.63
CA TRP A 46 2.91 -12.49 8.50
C TRP A 46 1.98 -13.55 7.93
N ALA A 47 2.43 -14.37 6.98
CA ALA A 47 1.63 -15.47 6.44
C ALA A 47 1.14 -16.47 7.50
N THR A 48 1.81 -16.57 8.64
CA THR A 48 1.38 -17.42 9.77
C THR A 48 0.48 -16.70 10.77
N VAL A 49 0.43 -15.35 10.78
CA VAL A 49 -0.25 -14.53 11.82
C VAL A 49 -1.45 -13.75 11.27
N ALA A 50 -1.40 -13.30 10.01
CA ALA A 50 -2.47 -12.61 9.30
C ALA A 50 -2.30 -12.83 7.78
N PRO A 51 -3.13 -13.67 7.14
CA PRO A 51 -2.93 -14.13 5.76
C PRO A 51 -3.31 -13.10 4.69
N ASP A 52 -3.70 -11.88 5.07
CA ASP A 52 -4.07 -10.82 4.13
C ASP A 52 -2.79 -10.33 3.42
N GLY A 53 -2.48 -11.02 2.31
CA GLY A 53 -1.29 -10.89 1.49
C GLY A 53 -1.21 -9.58 0.72
N ALA A 54 -1.27 -8.45 1.42
CA ALA A 54 -0.98 -7.15 0.86
C ALA A 54 0.46 -7.09 0.35
N TYR A 55 0.63 -6.52 -0.83
CA TYR A 55 1.93 -6.26 -1.44
C TYR A 55 2.59 -5.05 -0.80
N SER A 56 1.80 -4.04 -0.47
CA SER A 56 2.26 -2.80 0.15
C SER A 56 2.46 -2.94 1.65
N VAL A 57 3.42 -2.19 2.18
CA VAL A 57 3.65 -2.07 3.62
C VAL A 57 3.16 -0.71 4.05
N VAL A 58 2.24 -0.68 5.03
CA VAL A 58 1.75 0.56 5.64
C VAL A 58 2.06 0.53 7.13
N VAL A 59 2.76 1.55 7.61
CA VAL A 59 3.13 1.72 9.01
C VAL A 59 2.54 3.03 9.49
N ARG A 60 1.69 2.98 10.51
CA ARG A 60 1.19 4.18 11.18
C ARG A 60 2.16 4.56 12.30
N ARG A 61 2.81 5.72 12.18
CA ARG A 61 3.58 6.33 13.27
C ARG A 61 2.72 7.38 13.98
N ALA A 62 3.24 7.92 15.08
CA ALA A 62 2.54 8.92 15.88
C ALA A 62 2.30 10.23 15.12
N ASP A 63 3.15 10.53 14.14
CA ASP A 63 3.23 11.79 13.40
C ASP A 63 2.89 11.67 11.92
N ALA A 64 2.92 10.47 11.33
CA ALA A 64 2.60 10.25 9.92
C ALA A 64 2.29 8.79 9.60
N VAL A 65 1.56 8.57 8.49
CA VAL A 65 1.48 7.26 7.84
C VAL A 65 2.61 7.09 6.83
N GLU A 66 3.37 6.00 6.93
CA GLU A 66 4.40 5.62 5.98
C GLU A 66 3.90 4.46 5.11
N ALA A 67 3.86 4.63 3.80
CA ALA A 67 3.45 3.60 2.86
C ALA A 67 4.58 3.28 1.86
N THR A 68 4.89 2.01 1.69
CA THR A 68 5.83 1.54 0.66
C THR A 68 5.11 0.63 -0.32
N VAL A 69 5.18 0.98 -1.60
CA VAL A 69 4.56 0.24 -2.70
C VAL A 69 5.65 -0.12 -3.71
N SER A 70 5.67 -1.37 -4.18
CA SER A 70 6.57 -1.80 -5.27
C SER A 70 5.74 -2.16 -6.49
N ILE A 71 6.02 -1.53 -7.63
CA ILE A 71 5.26 -1.68 -8.86
C ILE A 71 6.14 -2.12 -10.04
N GLY A 72 5.58 -2.94 -10.91
CA GLY A 72 6.09 -3.22 -12.24
C GLY A 72 5.46 -2.29 -13.27
N VAL A 73 6.27 -1.66 -14.12
CA VAL A 73 5.80 -0.74 -15.17
C VAL A 73 6.28 -1.22 -16.53
N THR A 74 5.35 -1.31 -17.48
CA THR A 74 5.66 -1.64 -18.88
C THR A 74 5.85 -0.34 -19.69
N GLY A 75 6.99 -0.21 -20.37
CA GLY A 75 7.27 0.94 -21.24
C GLY A 75 8.04 2.10 -20.57
N GLY A 76 8.09 3.24 -21.26
CA GLY A 76 9.04 4.34 -21.00
C GLY A 76 8.59 5.41 -19.99
N ARG A 77 7.37 5.36 -19.44
CA ARG A 77 6.79 6.45 -18.62
C ARG A 77 6.89 6.22 -17.11
N VAL A 78 7.99 5.61 -16.66
CA VAL A 78 8.22 5.23 -15.25
C VAL A 78 7.99 6.39 -14.26
N ALA A 79 8.51 7.58 -14.58
CA ALA A 79 8.43 8.74 -13.67
C ALA A 79 7.03 9.36 -13.59
N GLU A 80 6.21 9.22 -14.63
CA GLU A 80 4.82 9.68 -14.64
C GLU A 80 3.95 8.73 -13.82
N VAL A 81 4.06 7.43 -14.13
CA VAL A 81 3.35 6.36 -13.41
C VAL A 81 3.68 6.37 -11.92
N SER A 82 4.95 6.53 -11.54
CA SER A 82 5.33 6.55 -10.12
C SER A 82 4.75 7.74 -9.35
N ARG A 83 4.67 8.92 -9.98
CA ARG A 83 4.05 10.11 -9.38
C ARG A 83 2.55 9.93 -9.22
N GLU A 84 1.89 9.38 -10.24
CA GLU A 84 0.46 9.10 -10.21
C GLU A 84 0.12 8.08 -9.12
N VAL A 85 0.89 6.98 -9.02
CA VAL A 85 0.76 6.01 -7.93
C VAL A 85 0.94 6.69 -6.57
N ALA A 86 1.97 7.51 -6.39
CA ALA A 86 2.18 8.20 -5.12
C ALA A 86 1.03 9.14 -4.74
N ALA A 87 0.46 9.87 -5.71
CA ALA A 87 -0.71 10.71 -5.48
C ALA A 87 -1.93 9.88 -5.10
N ARG A 88 -2.24 8.83 -5.88
CA ARG A 88 -3.41 7.99 -5.65
C ARG A 88 -3.36 7.24 -4.31
N VAL A 89 -2.17 6.81 -3.91
CA VAL A 89 -1.93 6.16 -2.61
C VAL A 89 -2.11 7.16 -1.47
N ARG A 90 -1.62 8.40 -1.59
CA ARG A 90 -1.88 9.44 -0.58
C ARG A 90 -3.37 9.72 -0.42
N ASP A 91 -4.08 9.88 -1.53
CA ASP A 91 -5.54 10.09 -1.52
C ASP A 91 -6.27 8.94 -0.85
N ALA A 92 -5.83 7.70 -1.09
CA ALA A 92 -6.41 6.50 -0.51
C ALA A 92 -6.12 6.36 1.00
N ILE A 93 -4.99 6.89 1.47
CA ILE A 93 -4.64 6.94 2.90
C ILE A 93 -5.45 8.04 3.61
N GLY A 94 -5.77 9.13 2.91
CA GLY A 94 -6.53 10.26 3.47
C GLY A 94 -5.73 11.12 4.47
N ASP A 95 -4.40 10.95 4.51
CA ASP A 95 -3.48 11.71 5.37
C ASP A 95 -2.54 12.56 4.49
N PRO A 96 -2.59 13.90 4.59
CA PRO A 96 -1.76 14.78 3.78
C PRO A 96 -0.26 14.67 4.12
N ASP A 97 0.07 14.25 5.34
CA ASP A 97 1.44 14.06 5.81
C ASP A 97 1.97 12.64 5.50
N ALA A 98 1.17 11.83 4.80
CA ALA A 98 1.56 10.48 4.43
C ALA A 98 2.80 10.45 3.54
N ARG A 99 3.81 9.71 4.00
CA ARG A 99 5.06 9.49 3.28
C ARG A 99 4.93 8.25 2.41
N VAL A 100 4.86 8.46 1.09
CA VAL A 100 4.73 7.37 0.13
C VAL A 100 6.06 7.13 -0.59
N THR A 101 6.58 5.92 -0.45
CA THR A 101 7.74 5.43 -1.20
C THR A 101 7.27 4.49 -2.30
N VAL A 102 7.55 4.84 -3.55
CA VAL A 102 7.23 4.00 -4.72
C VAL A 102 8.52 3.42 -5.29
N ARG A 103 8.66 2.10 -5.24
CA ARG A 103 9.74 1.35 -5.89
C ARG A 103 9.25 0.89 -7.26
N VAL A 104 10.00 1.18 -8.31
CA VAL A 104 9.59 0.84 -9.68
C VAL A 104 10.59 -0.10 -10.33
N SER A 105 10.06 -1.19 -10.88
CA SER A 105 10.78 -2.11 -11.74
C SER A 105 10.25 -1.97 -13.17
N ARG A 106 11.15 -1.79 -14.15
CA ARG A 106 10.76 -1.79 -15.56
C ARG A 106 10.65 -3.24 -16.03
N ILE A 107 9.51 -3.59 -16.61
CA ILE A 107 9.30 -4.89 -17.23
C ILE A 107 9.61 -4.74 -18.72
N THR A 108 10.68 -5.40 -19.15
CA THR A 108 11.03 -5.51 -20.57
C THR A 108 10.34 -6.76 -21.11
N PRO A 109 9.40 -6.65 -22.07
CA PRO A 109 8.88 -7.83 -22.75
C PRO A 109 10.04 -8.51 -23.48
N GLY A 110 10.21 -9.81 -23.22
CA GLY A 110 11.18 -10.67 -23.91
C GLY A 110 10.71 -11.10 -25.28
#